data_AF-A0A0L0LQA6-F1
#
_entry.id   AF-A0A0L0LQA6-F1
#
_cell.length_a   1.000
_cell.length_b   1.000
_cell.length_c   1.000
_cell.angle_alpha   90.00
_cell.angle_beta   90.00
_cell.angle_gamma   90.00
#
_symmetry.space_group_name_H-M   'P 1'
#
loop_
_entity.id
_entity.type
_entity.pdbx_description
1 polymer ?
#
loop_
_entity_poly.entity_id
_entity_poly.type
_entity_poly.pdbx_seq_one_letter_code
_entity_poly.pdbx_strand_id
1 'polypeptide(L)'
;MSEGAPKSNEVIMAEIAERKSAFYRDLDRYEVLVEFANKLKEKYPDHLDYELFHFLVGSTIRPETPPKYFDFPGEDSIEKFLRGQE
;
A
#
# COMPACT_ATOMS: atom_id res chain seq x y z
N MET A 1 8.75 -28.66 -5.32
CA MET A 1 9.24 -27.29 -5.49
C MET A 1 8.87 -26.56 -4.22
N SER A 2 9.85 -26.18 -3.41
CA SER A 2 9.57 -25.54 -2.12
C SER A 2 9.12 -24.11 -2.40
N GLU A 3 7.83 -23.83 -2.25
CA GLU A 3 7.33 -22.46 -2.16
C GLU A 3 8.10 -21.77 -1.02
N GLY A 4 8.84 -20.71 -1.35
CA GLY A 4 9.60 -19.97 -0.37
C GLY A 4 8.69 -19.49 0.75
N ALA A 5 9.19 -19.48 1.98
CA ALA A 5 8.43 -19.01 3.13
C ALA A 5 7.81 -17.63 2.86
N PRO A 6 6.57 -17.37 3.32
CA PRO A 6 5.94 -16.07 3.17
C PRO A 6 6.84 -14.98 3.77
N LYS A 7 7.06 -13.90 3.01
CA LYS A 7 7.84 -12.75 3.49
C LYS A 7 7.11 -12.07 4.65
N SER A 8 7.86 -11.47 5.57
CA SER A 8 7.26 -10.65 6.62
C SER A 8 6.75 -9.32 6.05
N ASN A 9 5.76 -8.73 6.73
CA ASN A 9 5.21 -7.41 6.41
C ASN A 9 6.29 -6.33 6.33
N GLU A 10 7.27 -6.35 7.24
CA GLU A 10 8.40 -5.42 7.25
C GLU A 10 9.25 -5.51 5.97
N VAL A 11 9.50 -6.74 5.48
CA VAL A 11 10.25 -6.95 4.23
C VAL A 11 9.44 -6.44 3.05
N ILE A 12 8.13 -6.70 3.01
CA ILE A 12 7.25 -6.20 1.96
C ILE A 12 7.28 -4.67 1.93
N MET A 13 7.09 -4.04 3.09
CA MET A 13 7.13 -2.58 3.27
C MET A 13 8.43 -1.96 2.77
N ALA A 14 9.57 -2.55 3.13
CA ALA A 14 10.87 -2.10 2.67
C ALA A 14 11.01 -2.20 1.13
N GLU A 15 10.54 -3.31 0.53
CA GLU A 15 10.59 -3.52 -0.92
C GLU A 15 9.71 -2.53 -1.70
N ILE A 16 8.53 -2.18 -1.17
CA ILE A 16 7.62 -1.26 -1.85
C ILE A 16 7.91 0.22 -1.57
N ALA A 17 8.76 0.54 -0.59
CA ALA A 17 9.13 1.93 -0.26
C ALA A 17 9.90 2.64 -1.37
N GLU A 18 10.84 1.95 -2.01
CA GLU A 18 11.57 2.51 -3.14
C GLU A 18 10.63 2.81 -4.30
N ARG A 19 9.73 1.88 -4.60
CA ARG A 19 8.72 1.99 -5.66
C ARG A 19 7.77 3.15 -5.38
N LYS A 20 7.24 3.23 -4.16
CA LYS A 20 6.43 4.36 -3.70
C LYS A 20 7.18 5.70 -3.87
N SER A 21 8.47 5.75 -3.57
CA SER A 21 9.26 6.98 -3.74
C SER A 21 9.34 7.43 -5.21
N ALA A 22 9.38 6.49 -6.16
CA ALA A 22 9.41 6.80 -7.59
C ALA A 22 8.12 7.50 -8.05
N PHE A 23 6.97 7.12 -7.47
CA PHE A 23 5.70 7.79 -7.73
C PHE A 23 5.67 9.24 -7.27
N TYR A 24 6.34 9.61 -6.18
CA TYR A 24 6.36 11.01 -5.73
C TYR A 24 7.34 11.90 -6.49
N ARG A 25 8.26 11.33 -7.26
CA ARG A 25 9.26 12.09 -8.03
C ARG A 25 8.77 12.46 -9.43
N ASP A 26 7.66 11.85 -9.86
CA ASP A 26 7.07 11.99 -11.18
C ASP A 26 5.60 12.39 -11.02
N LEU A 27 5.21 13.55 -11.55
CA LEU A 27 3.87 14.11 -11.34
C LEU A 27 2.78 13.23 -11.96
N ASP A 28 3.01 12.66 -13.15
CA ASP A 28 2.01 11.82 -13.82
C ASP A 28 1.79 10.54 -13.02
N ARG A 29 2.87 9.96 -12.48
CA ARG A 29 2.77 8.80 -11.59
C ARG A 29 2.08 9.17 -10.28
N TYR A 30 2.42 10.32 -9.70
CA TYR A 30 1.78 10.79 -8.47
C TYR A 30 0.25 10.88 -8.62
N GLU A 31 -0.24 11.40 -9.74
CA GLU A 31 -1.67 11.44 -10.03
C GLU A 31 -2.30 10.04 -10.04
N VAL A 32 -1.66 9.06 -10.69
CA VAL A 32 -2.12 7.66 -10.69
C VAL A 32 -2.18 7.08 -9.27
N LEU A 33 -1.20 7.40 -8.42
CA LEU A 33 -1.19 6.97 -7.01
C LEU A 33 -2.34 7.61 -6.21
N VAL A 34 -2.61 8.90 -6.42
CA VAL A 34 -3.71 9.62 -5.77
C VAL A 34 -5.06 9.06 -6.21
N GLU A 35 -5.25 8.80 -7.50
CA GLU A 35 -6.47 8.18 -8.02
C GLU A 35 -6.71 6.80 -7.43
N PHE A 36 -5.66 5.97 -7.35
CA PHE A 36 -5.75 4.65 -6.72
C PHE A 36 -6.15 4.76 -5.25
N ALA A 37 -5.50 5.64 -4.48
CA ALA A 37 -5.85 5.86 -3.08
C ALA A 37 -7.29 6.36 -2.89
N ASN A 38 -7.80 7.21 -3.78
CA ASN A 38 -9.19 7.69 -3.72
C ASN A 38 -10.19 6.58 -4.02
N LYS A 39 -9.94 5.72 -5.00
CA LYS A 39 -10.78 4.53 -5.27
C LYS A 39 -10.87 3.61 -4.04
N LEU A 40 -9.77 3.43 -3.32
CA LEU A 40 -9.76 2.65 -2.08
C LEU A 40 -10.64 3.29 -0.99
N LYS A 41 -10.58 4.61 -0.80
CA LYS A 41 -11.42 5.33 0.17
C LYS A 41 -12.91 5.20 -0.14
N GLU A 42 -13.28 5.26 -1.42
CA GLU A 42 -14.68 5.14 -1.86
C GLU A 42 -15.21 3.72 -1.66
N LYS A 43 -14.37 2.70 -1.89
CA LYS A 43 -14.76 1.30 -1.82
C LYS A 43 -14.71 0.72 -0.41
N TYR A 44 -13.77 1.18 0.43
CA TYR A 44 -13.52 0.68 1.78
C TYR A 44 -13.69 1.80 2.80
N PRO A 45 -14.88 1.92 3.44
CA PRO A 45 -15.10 2.89 4.51
C PRO A 45 -14.14 2.72 5.70
N ASP A 46 -13.63 1.51 5.89
CA ASP A 46 -12.65 1.09 6.89
C ASP A 46 -11.20 1.12 6.37
N HIS A 47 -10.89 1.88 5.31
CA HIS A 47 -9.54 1.98 4.74
C HIS A 47 -8.42 2.34 5.75
N LEU A 48 -8.76 2.96 6.89
CA LEU A 48 -7.81 3.25 7.99
C LEU A 48 -7.45 2.02 8.82
N ASP A 49 -8.14 0.90 8.66
CA ASP A 49 -7.78 -0.37 9.29
C ASP A 49 -6.71 -1.13 8.47
N TYR A 50 -6.19 -0.54 7.36
CA TYR A 50 -5.20 -1.15 6.48
C TYR A 50 -3.83 -0.46 6.57
N GLU A 51 -2.79 -1.18 6.99
CA GLU A 51 -1.45 -0.64 7.21
C GLU A 51 -0.83 -0.03 5.94
N LEU A 52 -0.92 -0.74 4.81
CA LEU A 52 -0.38 -0.25 3.54
C LEU A 52 -1.10 1.00 3.05
N PHE A 53 -2.35 1.25 3.46
CA PHE A 53 -3.04 2.48 3.12
C PHE A 53 -2.36 3.69 3.77
N HIS A 54 -2.09 3.61 5.07
CA HIS A 54 -1.37 4.66 5.79
C HIS A 54 -0.01 4.91 5.18
N PHE A 55 0.71 3.84 4.88
CA PHE A 55 1.98 3.90 4.18
C PHE A 55 1.86 4.64 2.84
N LEU A 56 0.89 4.26 2.01
CA LEU A 56 0.63 4.82 0.68
C LEU A 56 0.34 6.32 0.72
N VAL A 57 -0.54 6.77 1.62
CA VAL A 57 -0.94 8.18 1.70
C VAL A 57 -0.03 9.03 2.58
N GLY A 58 0.97 8.43 3.24
CA GLY A 58 1.86 9.12 4.18
C GLY A 58 1.16 9.54 5.48
N SER A 59 0.17 8.77 5.92
CA SER A 59 -0.56 9.00 7.17
C SER A 59 0.18 8.40 8.37
N THR A 60 -0.01 9.00 9.55
CA THR A 60 0.57 8.50 10.81
C THR A 60 -0.37 7.50 11.47
N ILE A 61 0.12 6.30 11.73
CA ILE A 61 -0.61 5.29 12.52
C ILE A 61 -0.59 5.70 13.98
N ARG A 62 -1.77 5.72 14.61
CA ARG A 62 -1.92 5.97 16.05
C ARG A 62 -1.76 4.65 16.81
N PRO A 63 -0.85 4.55 17.79
CA PRO A 63 -0.64 3.31 18.54
C PRO A 63 -1.89 2.79 19.26
N GLU A 64 -2.81 3.69 19.62
CA GLU A 64 -4.06 3.36 20.33
C GLU A 64 -5.10 2.70 19.43
N THR A 65 -4.97 2.86 18.12
CA THR A 65 -5.86 2.30 17.10
C THR A 65 -5.02 1.75 15.95
N PRO A 66 -4.30 0.63 16.16
CA PRO A 66 -3.47 0.04 15.13
C PRO A 66 -4.34 -0.54 14.00
N PRO A 67 -3.84 -0.53 12.75
CA PRO A 67 -4.49 -1.22 11.64
C PRO A 67 -4.74 -2.68 11.97
N LYS A 68 -5.88 -3.21 11.51
CA LYS A 68 -6.27 -4.61 11.71
C LYS A 68 -5.78 -5.51 10.57
N TYR A 69 -5.55 -4.90 9.40
CA TYR A 69 -5.18 -5.57 8.17
C TYR A 69 -3.88 -4.98 7.64
N PHE A 70 -3.07 -5.80 6.98
CA PHE A 70 -1.85 -5.33 6.35
C PHE A 70 -2.16 -4.63 5.01
N ASP A 71 -2.88 -5.31 4.11
CA ASP A 71 -3.19 -4.84 2.75
C ASP A 71 -4.64 -5.17 2.36
N PHE A 72 -5.14 -4.53 1.29
CA PHE A 72 -6.44 -4.79 0.70
C PHE A 72 -6.45 -6.10 -0.10
N PRO A 73 -7.61 -6.78 -0.21
CA PRO A 73 -7.70 -8.03 -0.95
C PRO A 73 -7.73 -7.82 -2.48
N GLY A 74 -7.35 -8.85 -3.22
CA GLY A 74 -7.58 -8.93 -4.68
C GLY A 74 -6.77 -7.91 -5.49
N GLU A 75 -7.47 -7.16 -6.35
CA GLU A 75 -6.90 -6.13 -7.24
C GLU A 75 -6.68 -4.79 -6.54
N ASP A 76 -7.22 -4.64 -5.33
CA ASP A 76 -7.08 -3.42 -4.53
C ASP A 76 -5.78 -3.43 -3.69
N SER A 77 -5.03 -4.54 -3.70
CA SER A 77 -3.76 -4.69 -3.00
C SER A 77 -2.76 -3.61 -3.43
N ILE A 78 -2.32 -2.83 -2.44
CA ILE A 78 -1.31 -1.78 -2.63
C ILE A 78 0.04 -2.39 -2.98
N GLU A 79 0.38 -3.55 -2.38
CA GLU A 79 1.59 -4.27 -2.72
C GLU A 79 1.60 -4.63 -4.22
N LYS A 80 0.52 -5.26 -4.71
CA LYS A 80 0.42 -5.63 -6.13
C LYS A 80 0.47 -4.42 -7.03
N PHE A 81 -0.28 -3.37 -6.69
CA PHE A 81 -0.29 -2.12 -7.45
C PHE A 81 1.12 -1.54 -7.61
N LEU A 82 1.90 -1.43 -6.53
CA LEU A 82 3.25 -0.88 -6.59
C LEU A 82 4.25 -1.82 -7.30
N ARG A 83 4.05 -3.13 -7.24
CA ARG A 83 4.90 -4.11 -7.93
C ARG A 83 4.63 -4.22 -9.44
N GLY A 84 3.38 -4.10 -9.87
CA GLY A 84 2.95 -4.30 -11.26
C GLY A 84 3.18 -3.12 -12.21
N GLN A 85 3.83 -2.06 -11.75
CA GLN A 85 4.13 -0.86 -12.53
C GLN A 85 5.60 -0.95 -12.98
N GLU A 86 5.83 -1.69 -14.06
CA GLU A 86 7.10 -1.74 -14.82
C GLU A 86 7.10 -0.75 -15.99
#